data_AF-A0A529HC25-F1
#
_entry.id   AF-A0A529HC25-F1
#
_cell.length_a   1.000
_cell.length_b   1.000
_cell.length_c   1.000
_cell.angle_alpha   90.00
_cell.angle_beta   90.00
_cell.angle_gamma   90.00
#
_symmetry.space_group_name_H-M   'P 1'
#
loop_
_entity.id
_entity.type
_entity.pdbx_description
1 polymer ?
#
loop_
_entity_poly.entity_id
_entity_poly.type
_entity_poly.pdbx_seq_one_letter_code
_entity_poly.pdbx_strand_id
1 'polypeptide(L)' 'EGYVESAAIGLLAGRFAAAERLGHAPSLPPLTTAFGALLNHITGGHLVSDDEPGKRSFQPMNVNFGLFPPVEAP' A
#
# COMPACT_ATOMS: atom_id res chain seq x y z
N GLU A 1 2.52 -8.20 11.75
CA GLU A 1 3.83 -8.18 11.08
C GLU A 1 4.03 -9.57 10.49
N GLY A 2 4.22 -9.67 9.17
CA GLY A 2 4.23 -10.94 8.46
C GLY A 2 5.32 -10.97 7.38
N TYR A 3 6.01 -12.11 7.27
CA TYR A 3 7.14 -12.28 6.33
C TYR A 3 6.74 -12.00 4.88
N VAL A 4 5.50 -12.33 4.51
CA VAL A 4 4.97 -12.16 3.16
C VAL A 4 4.79 -10.68 2.84
N GLU A 5 4.23 -9.90 3.77
CA GLU A 5 4.03 -8.46 3.64
C GLU A 5 5.37 -7.74 3.54
N SER A 6 6.33 -8.09 4.40
CA SER A 6 7.68 -7.51 4.36
C SER A 6 8.40 -7.83 3.05
N ALA A 7 8.32 -9.07 2.57
CA ALA A 7 8.88 -9.45 1.27
C ALA A 7 8.20 -8.72 0.11
N ALA A 8 6.87 -8.56 0.17
CA ALA A 8 6.10 -7.86 -0.85
C ALA A 8 6.49 -6.37 -0.96
N ILE A 9 6.59 -5.67 0.18
CA ILE A 9 7.00 -4.26 0.20
C ILE A 9 8.47 -4.10 -0.16
N GLY A 10 9.35 -5.02 0.27
CA GLY A 10 10.76 -5.04 -0.14
C GLY A 10 10.93 -5.19 -1.65
N LEU A 11 10.13 -6.07 -2.28
CA LEU A 11 10.11 -6.23 -3.74
C LEU A 11 9.67 -4.95 -4.45
N LEU A 12 8.59 -4.30 -3.99
CA LEU A 12 8.11 -3.05 -4.58
C LEU A 12 9.16 -1.94 -4.45
N ALA A 13 9.76 -1.78 -3.27
CA ALA A 13 10.82 -0.81 -3.04
C ALA A 13 12.00 -1.01 -4.00
N GLY A 14 12.47 -2.26 -4.18
CA GLY A 14 13.53 -2.58 -5.12
C GLY A 14 13.16 -2.27 -6.58
N ARG A 15 11.94 -2.59 -7.00
CA ARG A 15 11.44 -2.28 -8.36
C ARG A 15 11.33 -0.78 -8.59
N PHE A 16 10.88 -0.01 -7.61
CA PHE A 16 10.75 1.45 -7.71
C PHE A 16 12.12 2.11 -7.76
N ALA A 17 13.05 1.71 -6.90
CA ALA A 17 14.43 2.20 -6.92
C ALA A 17 15.13 1.92 -8.27
N ALA A 18 14.89 0.73 -8.85
CA ALA A 18 15.43 0.39 -10.17
C ALA A 18 14.81 1.25 -11.29
N ALA A 19 13.49 1.50 -11.26
CA ALA A 19 12.82 2.38 -12.21
C ALA A 19 13.36 3.82 -12.12
N GLU A 20 13.46 4.36 -10.91
CA GLU A 20 14.01 5.69 -10.65
C GLU A 20 15.47 5.81 -11.15
N ARG A 21 16.32 4.81 -10.86
CA ARG A 21 17.71 4.77 -11.33
C ARG A 21 17.83 4.79 -12.86
N LEU A 22 16.84 4.29 -13.58
CA LEU A 22 16.76 4.27 -15.04
C LEU A 22 16.04 5.49 -15.62
N GLY A 23 15.57 6.44 -14.79
CA GLY A 23 14.81 7.61 -15.24
C GLY A 23 13.38 7.30 -15.65
N HIS A 24 12.84 6.15 -15.24
CA HIS A 24 11.46 5.75 -15.49
C HIS A 24 10.57 6.05 -14.27
N ALA A 25 9.30 6.35 -14.53
CA ALA A 25 8.30 6.40 -13.47
C ALA A 25 8.03 4.98 -12.92
N PRO A 26 7.89 4.81 -11.59
CA PRO A 26 7.54 3.53 -11.01
C PRO A 26 6.11 3.12 -11.40
N SER A 27 5.94 1.86 -11.83
CA SER A 27 4.62 1.29 -12.12
C SER A 27 3.96 0.83 -10.82
N LEU A 28 2.89 1.49 -10.41
CA LEU A 28 2.13 1.12 -9.22
C LEU A 28 1.26 -0.13 -9.48
N PRO A 29 1.19 -1.08 -8.53
CA PRO A 29 0.28 -2.22 -8.62
C PRO A 29 -1.19 -1.76 -8.49
N PRO A 30 -2.15 -2.40 -9.20
CA PRO A 30 -3.56 -2.07 -9.05
C PRO A 30 -4.06 -2.29 -7.61
N LEU A 31 -4.95 -1.41 -7.13
CA LEU A 31 -5.52 -1.47 -5.76
C LEU A 31 -6.29 -2.77 -5.48
N THR A 32 -6.79 -3.42 -6.52
CA THR A 32 -7.47 -4.73 -6.45
C THR A 32 -6.51 -5.91 -6.25
N THR A 33 -5.19 -5.68 -6.22
CA THR A 33 -4.19 -6.70 -5.89
C THR A 33 -3.73 -6.56 -4.45
N ALA A 34 -3.25 -7.65 -3.84
CA ALA A 34 -2.67 -7.61 -2.49
C ALA A 34 -1.51 -6.60 -2.37
N PHE A 35 -0.67 -6.48 -3.41
CA PHE A 35 0.40 -5.49 -3.46
C PHE A 35 -0.12 -4.05 -3.45
N GLY A 36 -1.15 -3.75 -4.26
CA GLY A 36 -1.75 -2.42 -4.31
C GLY A 36 -2.50 -2.07 -3.05
N ALA A 37 -3.29 -3.00 -2.51
CA ALA A 37 -4.00 -2.84 -1.25
C ALA A 37 -3.04 -2.55 -0.07
N LEU A 38 -1.96 -3.34 0.07
CA LEU A 38 -0.95 -3.13 1.10
C LEU A 38 -0.20 -1.81 0.92
N LEU A 39 0.23 -1.50 -0.31
CA LEU A 39 0.92 -0.25 -0.61
C LEU A 39 0.03 0.96 -0.26
N ASN A 40 -1.24 0.92 -0.68
CA ASN A 40 -2.22 1.97 -0.40
C ASN A 40 -2.54 2.09 1.10
N HIS A 41 -2.60 0.98 1.85
CA HIS A 41 -2.79 1.05 3.31
C HIS A 41 -1.63 1.75 4.00
N ILE A 42 -0.39 1.42 3.60
CA ILE A 42 0.83 2.00 4.18
C ILE A 42 0.97 3.48 3.82
N THR A 43 0.70 3.87 2.57
CA THR A 43 0.90 5.25 2.10
C THR A 43 -0.34 6.14 2.24
N GLY A 44 -1.53 5.56 2.17
CA GLY A 44 -2.84 6.23 2.25
C GLY A 44 -3.40 6.31 3.67
N GLY A 45 -3.02 5.43 4.60
CA GLY A 45 -3.37 5.50 6.02
C GLY A 45 -2.78 6.71 6.78
N HIS A 46 -2.04 7.55 6.06
CA HIS A 46 -1.44 8.81 6.52
C HIS A 46 -2.16 10.07 6.01
N LEU A 47 -3.21 9.94 5.19
CA LEU A 47 -4.01 11.09 4.77
C LEU A 47 -4.77 11.60 5.99
N VAL A 48 -4.28 12.73 6.50
CA VAL A 48 -4.85 13.51 7.60
C VAL A 48 -6.32 13.75 7.29
N SER A 49 -7.23 13.20 8.09
CA SER A 49 -8.61 13.69 8.12
C SER A 49 -8.55 15.12 8.66
N ASP A 50 -9.00 16.10 7.87
CA ASP A 50 -9.10 17.52 8.25
C ASP A 50 -9.90 17.73 9.55
N ASP A 51 -10.64 16.71 9.98
CA ASP A 51 -11.49 16.74 11.18
C ASP A 51 -10.74 16.54 12.51
N GLU A 52 -9.51 15.98 12.55
CA GLU A 52 -8.81 15.69 13.82
C GLU A 52 -7.26 15.78 13.69
N PRO A 53 -6.62 16.86 14.19
CA PRO A 53 -5.17 16.99 14.18
C PRO A 53 -4.55 16.06 15.23
N GLY A 54 -4.11 14.86 14.82
CA GLY A 54 -3.21 14.05 15.65
C GLY A 54 -3.37 12.53 15.61
N LYS A 55 -4.45 11.98 15.05
CA LYS A 55 -4.62 10.52 14.99
C LYS A 55 -4.03 9.92 13.71
N ARG A 56 -2.70 9.72 13.75
CA ARG A 56 -1.99 8.82 12.84
C ARG A 56 -2.45 7.39 13.16
N SER A 57 -3.27 6.78 12.33
CA SER A 57 -3.82 5.44 12.60
C SER A 57 -3.31 4.37 11.63
N PHE A 58 -2.10 4.51 11.11
CA PHE A 58 -1.43 3.34 10.55
C PHE A 58 -1.20 2.33 11.67
N GLN A 59 -1.74 1.13 11.51
CA GLN A 59 -1.43 -0.02 12.33
C GLN A 59 -0.82 -1.09 11.43
N PRO A 60 0.36 -1.63 11.79
CA PRO A 60 0.93 -2.77 11.08
C PRO A 60 -0.04 -3.94 11.10
N MET A 61 -0.37 -4.46 9.93
CA MET A 61 -1.33 -5.55 9.80
C MET A 61 -0.98 -6.43 8.61
N ASN A 62 -1.43 -7.69 8.68
CA ASN A 62 -1.34 -8.61 7.56
C ASN A 62 -2.39 -8.24 6.50
N VAL A 63 -2.17 -8.67 5.26
CA VAL A 63 -3.15 -8.47 4.20
C VAL A 63 -4.46 -9.17 4.55
N ASN A 64 -5.58 -8.49 4.34
CA ASN A 64 -6.92 -9.06 4.44
C ASN A 64 -7.87 -8.32 3.51
N PHE A 65 -9.07 -8.86 3.32
CA PHE A 65 -10.06 -8.33 2.37
C PHE A 65 -10.55 -6.92 2.70
N GLY A 66 -10.41 -6.44 3.94
CA GLY A 66 -10.74 -5.06 4.32
C GLY A 66 -9.81 -4.01 3.71
N LEU A 67 -8.66 -4.40 3.15
CA LEU A 67 -7.74 -3.49 2.46
C LEU A 67 -8.10 -3.28 0.97
N PHE A 68 -8.99 -4.12 0.43
CA PHE A 68 -9.34 -4.10 -0.99
C PHE A 68 -10.55 -3.18 -1.20
N PRO A 69 -10.75 -2.66 -2.44
CA PRO A 69 -11.97 -1.96 -2.79
C PRO A 69 -13.21 -2.83 -2.55
N PRO A 70 -14.37 -2.22 -2.24
CA PRO A 70 -15.61 -2.97 -2.13
C PRO A 70 -15.92 -3.69 -3.45
N VAL A 71 -16.45 -4.91 -3.33
CA VAL A 71 -16.94 -5.66 -4.48
C VAL A 71 -18.32 -5.12 -4.83
N GLU A 72 -18.54 -4.79 -6.10
CA GLU A 72 -19.86 -4.42 -6.59
C GLU A 72 -20.78 -5.65 -6.55
N ALA A 73 -21.98 -5.48 -5.99
CA ALA A 73 -23.00 -6.51 -6.07
C ALA A 73 -23.50 -6.64 -7.53
N PRO A 74 -23.82 -7.87 -7.97
CA PRO A 74 -24.33 -8.11 -9.33
C PRO A 74 -25.68 -7.45 -9.60
#